data_AF-A0A0G1YBZ6-F1
#
_entry.id   AF-A0A0G1YBZ6-F1
#
_cell.length_a   1.000
_cell.length_b   1.000
_cell.length_c   1.000
_cell.angle_alpha   90.00
_cell.angle_beta   90.00
_cell.angle_gamma   90.00
#
_symmetry.space_group_name_H-M   'P 1'
#
loop_
_entity.id
_entity.type
_entity.pdbx_description
1 polymer ?
#
loop_
_entity_poly.entity_id
_entity_poly.type
_entity_poly.pdbx_seq_one_letter_code
_entity_poly.pdbx_strand_id
1 'polypeptide(L)'
;MAKKHLPTELSITALLSVLLVVGFAIVVPQLHMLNEMVFGYYNTLPVAEQNHDFDRDGIPNSADDSDGDTIADKYDATPFGIMHTAAGEEEDVSDTPEEAKE
;
A
#
# COMPACT_ATOMS: atom_id res chain seq x y z
N MET A 1 -53.73 -1.29 29.31
CA MET A 1 -52.57 -1.63 28.46
C MET A 1 -51.60 -0.45 28.46
N ALA A 2 -50.51 -0.54 29.22
CA ALA A 2 -49.52 0.53 29.27
C ALA A 2 -48.65 0.49 28.01
N LYS A 3 -48.82 1.48 27.13
CA LYS A 3 -47.87 1.71 26.02
C LYS A 3 -46.57 2.20 26.64
N LYS A 4 -45.59 1.32 26.78
CA LYS A 4 -44.23 1.68 27.20
C LYS A 4 -43.63 2.55 26.09
N HIS A 5 -43.65 3.86 26.29
CA HIS A 5 -42.92 4.79 25.43
C HIS A 5 -41.43 4.54 25.66
N LEU A 6 -40.75 4.03 24.63
CA LEU A 6 -39.28 3.98 24.63
C LEU A 6 -38.75 5.42 24.59
N PRO A 7 -37.71 5.75 25.37
CA PRO A 7 -37.07 7.05 25.30
C PRO A 7 -36.46 7.25 23.90
N THR A 8 -36.69 8.43 23.32
CA THR A 8 -36.29 8.79 21.95
C THR A 8 -34.79 8.59 21.71
N GLU A 9 -33.97 8.88 22.74
CA GLU A 9 -32.52 8.63 22.77
C GLU A 9 -32.14 7.18 22.46
N LEU A 10 -32.90 6.22 23.02
CA LEU A 10 -32.65 4.79 22.83
C LEU A 10 -33.06 4.34 21.42
N SER A 11 -34.10 4.95 20.85
CA SER A 11 -34.53 4.69 19.47
C SER A 11 -33.54 5.21 18.45
N ILE A 12 -33.00 6.42 18.64
CA ILE A 12 -32.00 7.01 17.74
C ILE A 12 -30.70 6.21 17.78
N THR A 13 -30.24 5.85 18.99
CA THR A 13 -29.03 5.06 19.18
C THR A 13 -29.15 3.68 18.52
N ALA A 14 -30.31 3.03 18.67
CA ALA A 14 -30.57 1.75 18.02
C ALA A 14 -30.64 1.87 16.48
N LEU A 15 -31.18 2.97 15.95
CA LEU A 15 -31.27 3.18 14.52
C LEU A 15 -29.89 3.47 13.91
N LEU A 16 -29.07 4.27 14.59
CA LEU A 16 -27.69 4.54 14.19
C LEU A 16 -26.80 3.29 14.26
N SER A 17 -26.97 2.44 15.29
CA SER A 17 -26.19 1.19 15.38
C SER A 17 -26.55 0.22 14.27
N VAL A 18 -27.84 0.10 13.93
CA VAL A 18 -28.29 -0.71 12.78
C VAL A 18 -27.75 -0.13 11.46
N LEU A 19 -27.80 1.19 11.29
CA LEU A 19 -27.26 1.85 10.09
C LEU A 19 -25.76 1.61 9.95
N LEU A 20 -25.01 1.68 11.06
CA LEU A 20 -23.58 1.42 11.08
C LEU A 20 -23.26 -0.03 10.71
N VAL A 21 -23.99 -1.01 11.29
CA VAL A 21 -23.79 -2.43 10.99
C VAL A 21 -24.12 -2.74 9.53
N VAL A 22 -25.23 -2.21 9.00
CA VAL A 22 -25.61 -2.40 7.60
C VAL A 22 -24.63 -1.71 6.66
N GLY A 23 -24.21 -0.48 7.00
CA GLY A 23 -23.20 0.26 6.25
C GLY A 23 -21.89 -0.51 6.21
N PHE A 24 -21.38 -0.99 7.35
CA PHE A 24 -20.12 -1.72 7.40
C PHE A 24 -20.22 -3.09 6.69
N ALA A 25 -21.32 -3.82 6.88
CA ALA A 25 -21.51 -5.15 6.29
C ALA A 25 -21.70 -5.14 4.76
N ILE A 26 -22.15 -4.02 4.18
CA ILE A 26 -22.34 -3.90 2.72
C ILE A 26 -21.17 -3.16 2.08
N VAL A 27 -20.76 -2.02 2.66
CA VAL A 27 -19.77 -1.13 2.06
C VAL A 27 -18.36 -1.70 2.17
N VAL A 28 -18.00 -2.34 3.29
CA VAL A 28 -16.64 -2.86 3.47
C VAL A 28 -16.34 -4.03 2.53
N PRO A 29 -17.21 -5.04 2.35
CA PRO A 29 -16.96 -6.08 1.35
C PRO A 29 -16.91 -5.54 -0.08
N GLN A 30 -17.74 -4.55 -0.41
CA GLN A 30 -17.70 -3.92 -1.73
C GLN A 30 -16.40 -3.13 -1.97
N LEU A 31 -15.92 -2.39 -0.96
CA LEU A 31 -14.62 -1.73 -1.01
C LEU A 31 -13.48 -2.74 -1.13
N HIS A 32 -13.54 -3.85 -0.41
CA HIS A 32 -12.52 -4.90 -0.48
C HIS A 32 -12.46 -5.55 -1.86
N MET A 33 -13.60 -5.92 -2.45
CA MET A 33 -13.62 -6.46 -3.81
C MET A 33 -13.21 -5.42 -4.85
N LEU A 34 -13.59 -4.15 -4.67
CA LEU A 34 -13.13 -3.08 -5.55
C LEU A 34 -11.61 -2.91 -5.44
N ASN A 35 -11.06 -2.96 -4.23
CA ASN A 35 -9.62 -2.90 -3.99
C ASN A 35 -8.90 -4.06 -4.69
N GLU A 36 -9.34 -5.30 -4.50
CA GLU A 36 -8.75 -6.46 -5.16
C GLU A 36 -8.86 -6.40 -6.68
N MET A 37 -10.02 -5.99 -7.20
CA MET A 37 -10.20 -5.83 -8.65
C MET A 37 -9.35 -4.69 -9.20
N VAL A 38 -9.28 -3.55 -8.52
CA VAL A 38 -8.47 -2.40 -8.93
C VAL A 38 -7.00 -2.79 -8.90
N PHE A 39 -6.44 -3.11 -7.73
CA PHE A 39 -5.02 -3.43 -7.60
C PHE A 39 -4.61 -4.67 -8.43
N GLY A 40 -5.44 -5.71 -8.45
CA GLY A 40 -5.18 -6.90 -9.27
C GLY A 40 -5.26 -6.63 -10.78
N TYR A 41 -6.23 -5.83 -11.23
CA TYR A 41 -6.34 -5.45 -12.63
C TYR A 41 -5.17 -4.55 -13.04
N TYR A 42 -4.81 -3.55 -12.22
CA TYR A 42 -3.65 -2.70 -12.49
C TYR A 42 -2.39 -3.57 -12.63
N ASN A 43 -2.12 -4.49 -11.71
CA ASN A 43 -0.91 -5.33 -11.79
C ASN A 43 -0.89 -6.34 -12.96
N THR A 44 -2.03 -6.65 -13.57
CA THR A 44 -2.13 -7.61 -14.70
C THR A 44 -2.21 -6.95 -16.07
N LEU A 45 -2.44 -5.65 -16.13
CA LEU A 45 -2.34 -4.92 -17.39
C LEU A 45 -0.90 -5.02 -17.91
N PRO A 46 -0.70 -5.30 -19.22
CA PRO A 46 0.63 -5.19 -19.79
C PRO A 46 1.13 -3.77 -19.54
N VAL A 47 2.34 -3.64 -19.01
CA VAL A 47 3.03 -2.34 -18.99
C VAL A 47 3.08 -1.91 -20.45
N ALA A 48 2.28 -0.90 -20.80
CA ALA A 48 2.21 -0.44 -22.18
C ALA A 48 3.64 -0.09 -22.59
N GLU A 49 4.16 -0.73 -23.65
CA GLU A 49 5.55 -0.55 -24.11
C GLU A 49 5.93 0.92 -24.35
N GLN A 50 4.94 1.81 -24.45
CA GLN A 50 5.14 3.24 -24.63
C GLN A 50 5.57 4.00 -23.38
N ASN A 51 5.31 3.50 -22.17
CA ASN A 51 5.55 4.29 -20.96
C ASN A 51 6.85 4.00 -20.22
N HIS A 52 7.56 2.90 -20.52
CA HIS A 52 8.85 2.57 -19.87
C HIS A 52 8.86 2.95 -18.38
N ASP A 53 7.87 2.48 -17.63
CA ASP A 53 7.60 2.82 -16.23
C ASP A 53 7.14 1.50 -15.61
N PHE A 54 8.08 0.79 -14.98
CA PHE A 54 7.89 -0.62 -14.59
C PHE A 54 7.01 -0.76 -13.34
N ASP A 55 7.12 0.15 -12.38
CA ASP A 55 6.36 0.12 -11.12
C ASP A 55 5.13 1.05 -11.12
N ARG A 56 5.02 1.94 -12.11
CA ARG A 56 3.88 2.84 -12.36
C ARG A 56 3.75 3.94 -11.33
N ASP A 57 4.85 4.42 -10.81
CA ASP A 57 4.87 5.59 -9.94
C ASP A 57 4.76 6.92 -10.74
N GLY A 58 4.86 6.84 -12.08
CA GLY A 58 4.78 7.96 -13.00
C GLY A 58 6.14 8.54 -13.40
N ILE A 59 7.24 7.92 -12.97
CA ILE A 59 8.61 8.24 -13.34
C ILE A 59 9.05 7.26 -14.43
N PRO A 60 9.62 7.74 -15.56
CA PRO A 60 10.11 6.83 -16.57
C PRO A 60 11.38 6.12 -16.08
N ASN A 61 11.53 4.81 -16.32
CA ASN A 61 12.66 3.93 -16.00
C ASN A 61 14.05 4.48 -16.39
N SER A 62 14.11 5.44 -17.31
CA SER A 62 15.37 6.12 -17.66
C SER A 62 15.86 7.10 -16.59
N ALA A 63 14.98 7.50 -15.68
CA ALA A 63 15.19 8.47 -14.61
C ALA A 63 14.71 7.94 -13.25
N ASP A 64 13.94 6.86 -13.23
CA ASP A 64 13.55 6.18 -12.01
C ASP A 64 14.67 5.28 -11.48
N ASP A 65 14.74 5.17 -10.16
CA ASP A 65 15.68 4.40 -9.34
C ASP A 65 14.85 3.72 -8.24
N SER A 66 14.08 2.71 -8.65
CA SER A 66 13.01 2.10 -7.86
C SER A 66 13.52 1.41 -6.60
N ASP A 67 14.77 0.94 -6.59
CA ASP A 67 15.39 0.28 -5.45
C ASP A 67 16.38 1.16 -4.66
N GLY A 68 16.71 2.34 -5.19
CA GLY A 68 17.55 3.34 -4.54
C GLY A 68 19.04 3.02 -4.57
N ASP A 69 19.49 2.13 -5.45
CA ASP A 69 20.90 1.75 -5.59
C ASP A 69 21.73 2.74 -6.42
N THR A 70 21.10 3.85 -6.85
CA THR A 70 21.65 4.94 -7.67
C THR A 70 21.78 4.65 -9.17
N ILE A 71 21.31 3.49 -9.64
CA ILE A 71 21.27 3.11 -11.05
C ILE A 71 19.84 3.20 -11.55
N ALA A 72 19.63 3.95 -12.64
CA ALA A 72 18.28 4.04 -13.19
C ALA A 72 17.78 2.68 -13.70
N ASP A 73 16.52 2.33 -13.46
CA ASP A 73 15.87 1.05 -13.74
C ASP A 73 16.15 0.48 -15.14
N LYS A 74 16.25 1.36 -16.13
CA LYS A 74 16.53 0.99 -17.54
C LYS A 74 17.90 0.32 -17.71
N TYR A 75 18.86 0.63 -16.84
CA TYR A 75 20.23 0.14 -16.88
C TYR A 75 20.53 -0.85 -15.76
N ASP A 76 19.60 -1.00 -14.82
CA ASP A 76 19.73 -1.95 -13.74
C ASP A 76 19.26 -3.36 -14.19
N ALA A 77 20.05 -4.36 -13.80
CA ALA A 77 19.70 -5.77 -13.97
C ALA A 77 18.69 -6.25 -12.92
N THR A 78 18.58 -5.53 -11.80
CA THR A 78 17.71 -5.84 -10.66
C THR A 78 16.89 -4.62 -10.23
N PRO A 79 16.11 -3.96 -11.11
CA PRO A 79 15.47 -2.65 -10.88
C PRO A 79 14.49 -2.55 -9.69
N PHE A 80 14.21 -3.67 -9.03
CA PHE A 80 13.38 -3.74 -7.82
C PHE A 80 14.15 -4.31 -6.63
N GLY A 81 15.48 -4.19 -6.67
CA GLY A 81 16.42 -4.84 -5.79
C GLY A 81 16.60 -6.32 -6.10
N ILE A 82 17.67 -6.86 -5.57
CA ILE A 82 17.75 -8.29 -5.30
C ILE A 82 16.61 -8.57 -4.32
N MET A 83 15.66 -9.44 -4.67
CA MET A 83 14.67 -9.92 -3.69
C MET A 83 15.41 -10.67 -2.57
N HIS A 84 15.98 -9.92 -1.62
CA HIS A 84 16.46 -10.42 -0.35
C HIS A 84 15.22 -10.92 0.35
N THR A 85 15.01 -12.22 0.26
CA THR A 85 13.99 -12.93 1.03
C THR A 85 14.14 -12.49 2.47
N ALA A 86 13.13 -11.78 2.97
CA ALA A 86 12.95 -11.29 4.33
C ALA A 86 13.90 -11.87 5.40
N ALA A 87 14.91 -11.10 5.79
CA ALA A 87 15.49 -11.12 7.12
C ALA A 87 16.27 -9.82 7.30
N GLY A 88 15.88 -9.02 8.29
CA GLY A 88 16.44 -7.70 8.50
C GLY A 88 17.94 -7.74 8.75
N GLU A 89 18.63 -6.80 8.14
CA GLU A 89 19.88 -6.27 8.64
C GLU A 89 19.75 -4.75 8.53
N GLU A 90 19.44 -4.14 9.68
CA GLU A 90 19.71 -2.72 9.90
C GLU A 90 21.22 -2.54 9.73
N GLU A 91 21.66 -1.90 8.65
CA GLU A 91 23.01 -1.34 8.61
C GLU A 91 23.05 -0.09 9.52
N ASP A 92 23.14 -0.35 10.82
CA ASP A 92 23.79 0.56 11.75
C ASP A 92 25.30 0.44 11.53
N VAL A 93 25.83 1.34 10.70
CA VAL A 93 27.26 1.70 10.79
C VAL A 93 27.33 3.21 10.97
N SER A 94 27.00 3.64 12.19
CA SER A 94 27.47 4.89 12.74
C SER A 94 29.01 4.92 12.79
N ASP A 95 29.59 5.95 12.17
CA ASP A 95 30.79 6.70 12.58
C ASP A 95 31.90 5.99 13.37
N THR A 96 33.11 5.84 12.79
CA THR A 96 34.25 6.76 13.00
C THR A 96 35.55 6.31 12.27
N PRO A 97 36.44 7.26 11.90
CA PRO A 97 37.72 6.99 11.26
C PRO A 97 38.89 6.96 12.27
N GLU A 98 39.87 6.05 12.09
CA GLU A 98 41.17 6.11 12.79
C GLU A 98 42.22 5.39 11.91
N GLU A 99 43.18 6.12 11.30
CA GLU A 99 44.61 6.15 11.67
C GLU A 99 45.24 4.75 11.89
N ALA A 100 46.45 4.39 11.48
CA ALA A 100 47.59 5.06 10.87
C ALA A 100 48.56 3.94 10.42
N LYS A 101 49.37 4.23 9.40
CA LYS A 101 50.76 3.78 9.14
C LYS A 101 51.27 2.50 9.83
N GLU A 102 51.72 1.56 9.01
CA GLU A 102 53.11 1.06 9.05
C GLU A 102 53.56 0.58 7.66
#